data_AF-B0D0M0-F1
#
_entry.id   AF-B0D0M0-F1
#
_cell.length_a   1.000
_cell.length_b   1.000
_cell.length_c   1.000
_cell.angle_alpha   90.00
_cell.angle_beta   90.00
_cell.angle_gamma   90.00
#
_symmetry.space_group_name_H-M   'P 1'
#
loop_
_entity.id
_entity.type
_entity.pdbx_description
1 polymer ?
#
loop_
_entity_poly.entity_id
_entity_poly.type
_entity_poly.pdbx_seq_one_letter_code
_entity_poly.pdbx_strand_id
1 'polypeptide(L)' 'MSNLPLFRDPWAKREAWRKSPVFSNRVMFRNLFPGFGIAVVAFTAYVIADNVYLSTQTQDASHH' A
#
# COMPACT_ATOMS: atom_id res chain seq x y z
N MET A 1 0.42 28.32 -17.95
CA MET A 1 0.21 28.41 -16.49
C MET A 1 -0.95 29.37 -16.25
N SER A 2 -2.03 28.92 -15.61
CA SER A 2 -3.27 29.66 -15.45
C SER A 2 -3.08 30.92 -14.59
N ASN A 3 -3.12 32.09 -15.21
CA ASN A 3 -3.16 33.41 -14.56
C ASN A 3 -4.57 33.74 -14.03
N LEU A 4 -5.18 32.81 -13.30
CA LEU A 4 -6.47 33.05 -12.66
C LEU A 4 -6.23 33.77 -11.32
N PRO A 5 -7.06 34.76 -10.95
CA PRO A 5 -6.93 35.42 -9.66
C PRO A 5 -7.06 34.37 -8.54
N LEU A 6 -6.06 34.31 -7.67
CA LEU A 6 -6.06 33.43 -6.51
C LEU A 6 -7.23 33.81 -5.60
N PHE A 7 -8.34 33.07 -5.69
CA PHE A 7 -9.45 33.22 -4.75
C PHE A 7 -8.97 32.83 -3.35
N ARG A 8 -8.85 33.82 -2.47
CA ARG A 8 -8.55 33.62 -1.05
C ARG A 8 -9.86 33.55 -0.30
N ASP A 9 -10.21 32.35 0.12
CA ASP A 9 -11.36 32.14 0.99
C ASP A 9 -11.15 32.87 2.34
N PRO A 10 -11.99 33.85 2.71
CA PRO A 10 -11.86 34.61 3.95
C PRO A 10 -12.07 33.76 5.20
N TRP A 11 -12.69 32.58 5.08
CA TRP A 11 -12.97 31.68 6.20
C TRP A 11 -11.96 30.55 6.34
N ALA A 12 -10.95 30.47 5.46
CA ALA A 12 -9.98 29.38 5.45
C ALA A 12 -9.30 29.16 6.81
N LYS A 13 -8.98 30.25 7.54
CA LYS A 13 -8.39 30.18 8.89
C LYS A 13 -9.38 29.61 9.92
N ARG A 14 -10.67 29.92 9.78
CA ARG A 14 -11.74 29.41 10.66
C ARG A 14 -12.07 27.95 10.34
N GLU A 15 -11.93 27.51 9.10
CA GLU A 15 -12.17 26.11 8.71
C GLU A 15 -10.93 25.21 8.85
N ALA A 16 -9.76 25.77 9.12
CA ALA A 16 -8.51 25.02 9.24
C ALA A 16 -8.57 23.89 10.29
N TRP A 17 -9.34 24.05 11.38
CA TRP A 17 -9.49 23.00 12.39
C TRP A 17 -10.17 21.73 11.84
N ARG A 18 -10.99 21.85 10.78
CA ARG A 18 -11.65 20.69 10.13
C ARG A 18 -10.65 19.90 9.26
N LYS A 19 -9.60 20.57 8.78
CA LYS A 19 -8.56 19.98 7.95
C LYS A 19 -7.49 19.34 8.83
N SER A 20 -7.90 18.33 9.61
CA SER A 20 -6.97 17.56 10.42
C SER A 20 -6.18 16.58 9.53
N PRO A 21 -4.85 16.47 9.70
CA PRO A 21 -4.03 15.49 8.98
C PRO A 21 -4.44 14.03 9.29
N VAL A 22 -5.12 13.80 10.42
CA VAL A 22 -5.66 12.49 10.80
C VAL A 22 -6.73 12.00 9.82
N PHE A 23 -7.52 12.92 9.25
CA PHE A 23 -8.58 12.61 8.29
C PHE A 23 -8.12 12.76 6.83
N SER A 24 -6.82 12.82 6.58
CA SER A 24 -6.31 12.85 5.21
C SER A 24 -6.61 11.53 4.50
N ASN A 25 -7.07 11.61 3.24
CA ASN A 25 -7.29 10.43 2.38
C ASN A 25 -6.09 9.47 2.38
N ARG A 26 -4.86 10.02 2.41
CA ARG A 26 -3.63 9.21 2.45
C ARG A 26 -3.55 8.31 3.69
N VAL A 27 -3.95 8.84 4.85
CA VAL A 27 -3.94 8.08 6.12
C VAL A 27 -5.03 7.01 6.10
N MET A 28 -6.20 7.33 5.57
CA MET A 28 -7.28 6.36 5.38
C MET A 28 -6.85 5.20 4.48
N PHE A 29 -6.21 5.47 3.33
CA PHE A 29 -5.72 4.43 2.43
C PHE A 29 -4.64 3.54 3.04
N ARG A 30 -3.71 4.12 3.83
CA ARG A 30 -2.67 3.33 4.49
C ARG A 30 -3.23 2.37 5.55
N ASN A 31 -4.34 2.74 6.18
CA ASN A 31 -4.97 1.94 7.22
C ASN A 31 -6.01 0.94 6.68
N LEU A 32 -6.29 0.94 5.37
CA LEU A 32 -7.29 0.07 4.76
C LEU A 32 -6.89 -1.42 4.82
N PHE A 33 -5.59 -1.73 4.76
CA PHE A 33 -5.08 -3.09 4.81
C PHE A 33 -4.02 -3.24 5.91
N PRO A 34 -4.46 -3.38 7.18
CA PRO A 34 -3.53 -3.63 8.28
C PRO A 34 -2.78 -4.94 8.03
N GLY A 35 -1.45 -4.87 8.00
CA GLY A 35 -0.62 -6.06 7.80
C GLY A 35 -0.43 -6.52 6.35
N PHE A 36 -0.90 -5.76 5.34
CA PHE A 36 -0.68 -6.11 3.92
C PHE A 36 0.78 -6.37 3.58
N GLY A 37 1.70 -5.55 4.09
CA GLY A 37 3.13 -5.75 3.86
C GLY A 37 3.65 -7.09 4.38
N ILE A 38 3.18 -7.52 5.55
CA ILE A 38 3.56 -8.81 6.15
C ILE A 38 2.97 -9.95 5.32
N ALA A 39 1.71 -9.83 4.91
CA ALA A 39 1.04 -10.82 4.08
C ALA A 39 1.75 -11.02 2.73
N VAL A 40 2.14 -9.93 2.06
CA VAL A 40 2.90 -9.99 0.80
C VAL A 40 4.23 -10.71 1.01
N VAL A 41 4.98 -10.37 2.06
CA VAL A 41 6.27 -11.04 2.35
C VAL A 41 6.07 -12.54 2.61
N ALA A 42 5.13 -12.91 3.48
CA ALA A 42 4.84 -14.32 3.79
C ALA A 42 4.40 -15.10 2.54
N PHE A 43 3.54 -14.50 1.71
CA PHE A 43 3.09 -15.11 0.47
C PHE A 43 4.23 -15.31 -0.53
N THR A 44 5.09 -14.31 -0.72
CA THR A 44 6.25 -14.45 -1.62
C THR A 44 7.23 -15.52 -1.13
N ALA A 45 7.49 -15.62 0.17
CA ALA A 45 8.33 -16.67 0.74
C ALA A 45 7.73 -18.07 0.49
N TYR A 46 6.41 -18.23 0.65
CA TYR A 46 5.70 -19.47 0.32
C TYR A 46 5.85 -19.82 -1.16
N VAL A 47 5.58 -18.87 -2.07
CA VAL A 47 5.68 -19.10 -3.52
C VAL A 47 7.08 -19.54 -3.93
N ILE A 48 8.13 -18.95 -3.35
CA ILE A 48 9.53 -19.34 -3.62
C ILE A 48 9.79 -20.76 -3.12
N ALA A 49 9.38 -21.09 -1.90
CA ALA A 49 9.56 -22.44 -1.36
C ALA A 49 8.86 -23.50 -2.23
N ASP A 50 7.63 -23.23 -2.64
CA ASP A 50 6.79 -24.17 -3.39
C ASP A 50 7.24 -24.33 -4.86
N ASN A 51 7.39 -23.20 -5.57
CA ASN A 51 7.64 -23.22 -7.02
C ASN A 51 9.11 -23.33 -7.40
N VAL A 52 10.04 -22.90 -6.53
CA VAL A 52 11.48 -22.94 -6.84
C VAL A 52 12.15 -24.12 -6.16
N TYR A 53 11.83 -24.42 -4.89
CA TYR A 53 12.57 -25.40 -4.10
C TYR A 53 11.90 -26.80 -4.11
N LEU A 54 10.59 -26.87 -3.88
CA LEU A 54 9.86 -28.16 -3.87
C LEU A 54 9.61 -28.70 -5.28
N SER A 55 9.36 -27.82 -6.25
CA SER A 55 9.18 -28.21 -7.66
C SER A 55 10.47 -28.74 -8.31
N THR A 56 11.65 -28.22 -7.94
CA THR A 56 12.94 -28.75 -8.44
C THR A 56 13.25 -30.12 -7.84
N GLN A 57 13.04 -30.30 -6.54
CA GLN A 57 13.24 -31.60 -5.87
C GLN A 57 12.33 -32.71 -6.43
N THR A 58 11.11 -32.37 -6.87
CA THR A 58 10.18 -33.34 -7.48
C THR A 58 10.65 -33.77 -8.89
N GLN A 59 11.25 -32.87 -9.67
CA GLN A 59 11.80 -33.20 -11.00
C GLN A 59 13.00 -34.14 -10.90
N ASP A 60 13.90 -33.90 -9.94
CA ASP A 60 15.07 -34.77 -9.71
C ASP A 60 14.67 -36.19 -9.27
N ALA A 61 13.56 -36.34 -8.54
CA ALA A 61 13.03 -37.65 -8.13
C ALA A 61 12.34 -38.43 -9.26
N SER A 62 11.84 -37.75 -10.30
CA SER A 62 11.18 -38.39 -11.46
C SER A 62 12.14 -38.85 -12.56
N HIS A 63 13.45 -38.57 -12.43
CA HIS A 63 14.51 -39.01 -13.33
C HIS A 63 15.30 -40.23 -12.81
N HIS A 64 14.76 -40.95 -11.82
CA HIS A 64 15.27 -42.24 -11.34
C HIS A 64 14.24 -43.36 -11.53
#